data_AF-A0A2R5LPA1-F1
#
_entry.id   AF-A0A2R5LPA1-F1
#
_cell.length_a   1.000
_cell.length_b   1.000
_cell.length_c   1.000
_cell.angle_alpha   90.00
_cell.angle_beta   90.00
_cell.angle_gamma   90.00
#
_symmetry.space_group_name_H-M   'P 1'
#
loop_
_entity.id
_entity.type
_entity.pdbx_description
1 polymer ?
#
loop_
_entity_poly.entity_id
_entity_poly.type
_entity_poly.pdbx_seq_one_letter_code
_entity_poly.pdbx_strand_id
1 'polypeptide(L)' 'MAVAAGSTALIFVVIFPLVLATANHDVSRATKNPHMLPGRSVIVHLFEWKFQDIAKECEGFLGPMGYGGVQVSPVTE' A
#
# COMPACT_ATOMS: atom_id res chain seq x y z
N MET A 1 -36.74 -33.29 18.98
CA MET A 1 -35.64 -32.31 18.83
C MET A 1 -34.32 -33.08 18.79
N ALA A 2 -33.96 -33.64 17.63
CA ALA A 2 -32.70 -34.35 17.44
C ALA A 2 -32.13 -33.87 16.10
N VAL A 3 -31.54 -32.67 16.10
CA VAL A 3 -30.71 -32.25 14.96
C VAL A 3 -29.57 -33.25 14.90
N ALA A 4 -29.55 -34.06 13.84
CA ALA A 4 -28.68 -35.22 13.71
C ALA A 4 -27.22 -34.86 14.03
N ALA A 5 -26.61 -35.57 14.99
CA ALA A 5 -25.21 -35.42 15.38
C ALA A 5 -24.21 -35.60 14.21
N GLY A 6 -24.66 -36.18 13.09
CA GLY A 6 -23.88 -36.24 11.85
C GLY A 6 -23.88 -34.95 11.02
N SER A 7 -24.92 -34.11 11.14
CA SER A 7 -25.01 -32.83 10.43
C SER A 7 -24.04 -31.79 11.01
N THR A 8 -23.86 -31.79 12.34
CA THR A 8 -22.89 -30.92 13.01
C THR A 8 -21.44 -31.30 12.70
N ALA A 9 -21.12 -32.59 12.56
CA ALA A 9 -19.77 -33.05 12.23
C ALA A 9 -19.31 -32.57 10.83
N LEU A 10 -20.20 -32.59 9.84
CA LEU A 10 -19.91 -32.08 8.49
C LEU A 10 -19.69 -30.55 8.49
N ILE A 11 -20.41 -29.82 9.34
CA ILE A 11 -20.24 -28.38 9.52
C ILE A 11 -18.82 -28.06 10.04
N PHE A 12 -18.32 -28.80 11.03
CA PHE A 12 -16.99 -28.54 11.61
C PHE A 12 -15.81 -29.05 10.78
N VAL A 13 -15.97 -30.18 10.07
CA VAL A 13 -14.84 -30.84 9.38
C VAL A 13 -14.68 -30.38 7.92
N VAL A 14 -15.77 -30.00 7.25
CA VAL A 14 -15.74 -29.66 5.82
C VAL A 14 -16.11 -28.20 5.61
N ILE A 15 -17.19 -27.74 6.23
CA ILE A 15 -17.73 -26.40 5.96
C ILE A 15 -16.93 -25.30 6.68
N PHE A 16 -16.54 -25.51 7.94
CA PHE A 16 -15.75 -24.55 8.71
C PHE A 16 -14.35 -24.26 8.09
N PRO A 17 -13.52 -25.24 7.72
CA PRO A 17 -12.24 -24.95 7.07
C PRO A 17 -12.42 -24.39 5.65
N LEU A 18 -13.48 -24.80 4.91
CA LEU A 18 -13.77 -24.25 3.58
C LEU A 18 -14.19 -22.77 3.65
N VAL A 19 -15.05 -22.40 4.59
CA VAL A 19 -15.46 -21.01 4.83
C VAL A 19 -14.29 -20.16 5.31
N LEU A 20 -13.46 -20.69 6.22
CA LEU A 20 -12.26 -20.01 6.71
C LEU A 20 -11.21 -19.82 5.60
N ALA A 21 -11.08 -20.79 4.68
CA ALA A 21 -10.19 -20.67 3.52
C ALA A 21 -10.65 -19.58 2.53
N THR A 22 -11.96 -19.42 2.33
CA THR A 22 -12.53 -18.36 1.48
C THR A 22 -12.60 -16.97 2.14
N ALA A 23 -12.41 -16.88 3.46
CA ALA A 23 -12.44 -15.60 4.20
C ALA A 23 -11.10 -14.82 4.16
N ASN A 24 -10.04 -15.40 3.58
CA ASN A 24 -8.70 -14.80 3.54
C ASN A 24 -8.43 -13.92 2.31
N HIS A 25 -9.44 -13.59 1.52
CA HIS A 25 -9.28 -12.66 0.42
C HIS A 25 -9.26 -11.21 0.96
N ASP A 26 -8.04 -10.72 1.19
CA ASP A 26 -7.65 -9.31 1.23
C ASP A 26 -7.74 -8.54 2.57
N VAL A 27 -7.20 -9.10 3.66
CA VAL A 27 -6.73 -8.28 4.79
C VAL A 27 -5.25 -7.97 4.61
N SER A 28 -4.94 -6.86 3.93
CA SER A 28 -3.79 -5.95 4.19
C SER A 28 -3.37 -5.16 2.95
N ARG A 29 -3.86 -3.91 2.83
CA ARG A 29 -3.30 -2.91 1.89
C ARG A 29 -2.89 -1.59 2.57
N ALA A 30 -2.60 -1.59 3.88
CA ALA A 30 -2.44 -0.35 4.63
C ALA A 30 -0.99 0.07 5.00
N THR A 31 0.06 -0.74 4.79
CA THR A 31 1.40 -0.38 5.31
C THR A 31 2.41 0.08 4.25
N LYS A 32 2.07 0.02 2.96
CA LYS A 32 2.98 0.38 1.85
C LYS A 32 2.33 1.33 0.83
N ASN A 33 1.60 2.35 1.31
CA ASN A 33 1.13 3.43 0.44
C ASN A 33 2.11 4.61 0.52
N PRO A 34 2.89 4.89 -0.54
CA PRO A 34 3.82 6.02 -0.57
C PRO A 34 3.13 7.37 -0.85
N HIS A 35 1.80 7.41 -0.94
CA HIS A 35 0.99 8.60 -1.20
C HIS A 35 1.35 9.32 -2.51
N MET A 36 1.77 8.56 -3.52
CA MET A 36 2.05 9.08 -4.86
C MET A 36 0.78 9.07 -5.73
N LEU A 37 0.71 9.97 -6.71
CA LEU A 37 -0.34 9.92 -7.72
C LEU A 37 -0.21 8.64 -8.58
N PRO A 38 -1.31 8.13 -9.19
CA PRO A 38 -1.25 6.95 -10.05
C PRO A 38 -0.26 7.09 -11.20
N GLY A 39 0.50 6.04 -11.51
CA GLY A 39 1.49 6.04 -12.59
C GLY A 39 2.85 6.64 -12.23
N ARG A 40 3.07 7.02 -10.96
CA ARG A 40 4.37 7.46 -10.45
C ARG A 40 4.86 6.47 -9.39
N SER A 41 6.12 6.05 -9.49
CA SER A 41 6.71 5.05 -8.60
C SER A 41 8.08 5.42 -8.05
N VAL A 42 8.69 6.50 -8.56
CA VAL A 42 10.09 6.87 -8.28
C VAL A 42 10.15 8.07 -7.35
N ILE A 43 10.99 7.98 -6.33
CA ILE A 43 11.36 9.10 -5.45
C ILE A 43 12.84 9.41 -5.69
N VAL A 44 13.16 10.69 -5.90
CA VAL A 44 14.55 11.15 -6.13
C VAL A 44 15.10 11.81 -4.86
N HIS A 45 16.36 11.55 -4.53
CA HIS A 45 17.04 12.23 -3.43
C HIS A 45 17.88 13.39 -3.99
N LEU A 46 17.45 14.62 -3.74
CA LEU A 46 18.19 15.83 -4.16
C LEU A 46 19.03 16.34 -2.99
N PHE A 47 20.20 15.72 -2.80
CA PHE A 47 21.09 15.99 -1.67
C PHE A 47 21.62 17.44 -1.73
N GLU A 48 21.44 18.18 -0.63
CA GLU A 48 21.93 19.57 -0.44
C GLU A 48 21.44 20.59 -1.49
N TRP A 49 20.28 20.36 -2.11
CA TRP A 49 19.63 21.34 -2.97
C TRP A 49 18.85 22.39 -2.17
N LYS A 50 18.79 23.63 -2.68
CA LYS A 50 17.96 24.69 -2.11
C LYS A 50 16.48 24.47 -2.48
N PHE A 51 15.56 24.75 -1.55
CA PHE A 51 14.12 24.58 -1.77
C PHE A 51 13.57 25.30 -3.01
N GLN A 52 14.08 26.50 -3.31
CA GLN A 52 13.67 27.26 -4.49
C GLN A 52 14.06 26.56 -5.80
N ASP A 53 15.18 25.86 -5.82
CA ASP A 53 15.65 25.13 -7.00
C ASP A 53 14.90 23.79 -7.13
N ILE A 54 14.57 23.14 -6.00
CA ILE A 54 13.69 21.96 -5.97
C ILE A 54 12.31 22.30 -6.53
N ALA A 55 11.72 23.45 -6.17
CA ALA A 55 10.42 23.86 -6.68
C ALA A 55 10.42 24.02 -8.21
N LYS A 56 11.45 24.67 -8.76
CA LYS A 56 11.63 24.81 -10.21
C LYS A 56 11.81 23.45 -10.90
N GLU A 57 12.57 22.56 -10.29
CA GLU A 57 12.83 21.22 -10.82
C GLU A 57 11.57 20.34 -10.81
N CYS A 58 10.73 20.47 -9.78
CA CYS A 58 9.42 19.82 -9.70
C CYS A 58 8.52 20.19 -10.88
N GLU A 59 8.48 21.46 -11.26
CA GLU A 59 7.65 21.95 -12.37
C GLU A 59 8.28 21.70 -13.74
N GLY A 60 9.60 21.92 -13.87
CA GLY A 60 10.31 21.87 -15.14
C GLY A 60 10.64 20.46 -15.64
N PHE A 61 10.82 19.50 -14.73
CA PHE A 61 11.30 18.16 -15.09
C PHE A 61 10.59 17.03 -14.35
N LEU A 62 10.62 17.03 -13.01
CA LEU A 62 10.18 15.86 -12.23
C LEU A 62 8.69 15.57 -12.39
N GLY A 63 7.85 16.61 -12.44
CA GLY A 63 6.42 16.49 -12.68
C GLY A 63 6.10 15.89 -14.06
N PRO A 64 6.55 16.51 -15.17
CA PRO A 64 6.36 15.98 -16.52
C PRO A 64 6.93 14.56 -16.74
N MET A 65 8.04 14.23 -16.10
CA MET A 65 8.70 12.92 -16.22
C MET A 65 8.07 11.82 -15.35
N GLY A 66 7.11 12.14 -14.49
CA GLY A 66 6.37 11.15 -13.70
C GLY A 66 7.09 10.69 -12.42
N TYR A 67 7.94 11.54 -11.84
CA TYR A 67 8.46 11.29 -10.49
C TYR A 67 7.34 11.48 -9.45
N GLY A 68 7.36 10.67 -8.41
CA GLY A 68 6.33 10.65 -7.36
C GLY A 68 6.69 11.44 -6.10
N GLY A 69 7.96 11.81 -5.92
CA GLY A 69 8.38 12.64 -4.78
C GLY A 69 9.87 12.95 -4.76
N VAL A 70 10.26 13.83 -3.83
CA VAL A 70 11.66 14.23 -3.58
C VAL A 70 11.99 13.99 -2.11
N GLN A 71 13.10 13.29 -1.85
CA GLN A 71 13.70 13.23 -0.53
C GLN A 71 14.70 14.38 -0.40
N VAL A 72 14.46 15.24 0.59
CA VAL A 72 15.29 16.41 0.89
C VAL A 72 16.28 16.08 2.00
N SER A 73 17.42 16.78 2.01
CA SER A 73 18.32 16.78 3.17
C SER A 73 17.58 17.26 4.43
N PRO A 74 17.99 16.81 5.63
CA PRO A 74 17.39 17.28 6.87
C PRO A 74 17.40 18.82 6.94
N VAL A 75 16.25 19.41 7.29
CA VAL A 75 16.21 20.83 7.67
C VAL A 75 16.80 20.93 9.07
N THR A 76 18.11 21.10 9.14
CA THR A 76 18.76 21.52 10.37
C THR A 76 18.62 23.04 10.49
N GLU A 77 18.15 23.50 11.66
CA GLU A 77 18.10 24.92 12.06
C GLU A 77 19.49 25.58 12.10
#